data_AF-A0A522NQB8-F1
#
_entry.id   AF-A0A522NQB8-F1
#
_cell.length_a   1.000
_cell.length_b   1.000
_cell.length_c   1.000
_cell.angle_alpha   90.00
_cell.angle_beta   90.00
_cell.angle_gamma   90.00
#
_symmetry.space_group_name_H-M   'P 1'
#
loop_
_entity.id
_entity.type
_entity.pdbx_description
1 polymer ?
#
loop_
_entity_poly.entity_id
_entity_poly.type
_entity_poly.pdbx_seq_one_letter_code
_entity_poly.pdbx_strand_id
1 'polypeptide(L)'
;MAERRHESEPGIMDHHAGDLLSSLAACGDIAALHEVMIFPQRRWMVPTLDARKLADIAAVIKAAREDKGISQAELARRLAFSRDYMVDLESGKPNMYMTRLFRVLHELGIVVTLEYGDRHGES
;
A
#
# COMPACT_ATOMS: atom_id res chain seq x y z
N MET A 1 11.05 59.31 -1.71
CA MET A 1 10.84 58.93 -0.31
C MET A 1 11.40 57.52 -0.16
N ALA A 2 12.66 57.42 0.23
CA ALA A 2 13.43 56.19 0.37
C ALA A 2 14.38 56.39 1.55
N GLU A 3 14.31 55.51 2.56
CA GLU A 3 15.26 55.18 3.65
C GLU A 3 14.41 54.33 4.65
N ARG A 4 14.76 53.13 5.14
CA ARG A 4 15.98 52.62 5.78
C ARG A 4 16.06 51.09 5.48
N ARG A 5 17.22 50.48 5.14
CA ARG A 5 18.38 50.07 5.99
C ARG A 5 17.94 49.23 7.21
N HIS A 6 18.54 48.14 7.66
CA HIS A 6 19.67 47.27 7.27
C HIS A 6 19.79 46.25 8.42
N GLU A 7 19.87 44.94 8.17
CA GLU A 7 20.53 43.86 8.98
C GLU A 7 20.13 42.52 8.33
N SER A 8 21.01 41.71 7.71
CA SER A 8 22.29 41.12 8.16
C SER A 8 22.10 40.38 9.49
N GLU A 9 22.36 39.09 9.66
CA GLU A 9 22.78 37.94 8.85
C GLU A 9 22.46 36.68 9.69
N PRO A 10 22.60 35.46 9.14
CA PRO A 10 22.27 34.20 9.80
C PRO A 10 23.38 33.78 10.78
N GLY A 11 23.03 32.99 11.80
CA GLY A 11 24.09 32.46 12.66
C GLY A 11 23.67 31.36 13.62
N ILE A 12 24.11 30.13 13.29
CA ILE A 12 24.89 29.18 14.10
C ILE A 12 24.09 28.50 15.24
N MET A 13 23.99 27.17 15.33
CA MET A 13 25.05 26.18 15.59
C MET A 13 24.56 24.80 15.09
N ASP A 14 25.13 24.20 14.04
CA ASP A 14 26.33 23.33 14.08
C ASP A 14 26.69 22.86 15.48
N HIS A 15 26.40 21.59 15.80
CA HIS A 15 27.20 20.74 16.70
C HIS A 15 26.90 19.26 16.43
N HIS A 16 27.90 18.59 15.86
CA HIS A 16 28.17 17.14 15.96
C HIS A 16 27.26 16.15 15.21
N ALA A 17 27.22 16.30 13.88
CA ALA A 17 27.23 15.13 12.99
C ALA A 17 28.64 14.52 12.98
N GLY A 18 28.98 13.73 14.00
CA GLY A 18 30.27 13.06 14.06
C GLY A 18 30.72 12.72 15.47
N ASP A 19 30.00 11.85 16.18
CA ASP A 19 30.55 11.19 17.38
C ASP A 19 29.84 9.89 17.82
N LEU A 20 29.06 9.26 16.94
CA LEU A 20 28.53 7.91 17.19
C LEU A 20 29.06 6.85 16.20
N LEU A 21 29.89 7.26 15.23
CA LEU A 21 30.56 6.35 14.28
C LEU A 21 32.01 6.04 14.67
N SER A 22 32.58 6.69 15.68
CA SER A 22 33.97 6.44 16.14
C SER A 22 34.07 5.37 17.24
N SER A 23 32.95 4.94 17.85
CA SER A 23 32.94 3.91 18.90
C SER A 23 32.51 2.51 18.43
N LEU A 24 32.25 2.32 17.14
CA LEU A 24 31.93 1.02 16.52
C LEU A 24 32.95 0.60 15.44
N ALA A 25 34.15 1.15 15.49
CA ALA A 25 35.29 0.75 14.64
C ALA A 25 36.42 0.07 15.45
N ALA A 26 36.12 -0.40 16.66
CA ALA A 26 37.10 -1.01 17.57
C ALA A 26 36.58 -2.32 18.20
N CYS A 27 36.01 -3.21 17.38
CA CYS A 27 36.06 -4.65 17.62
C CYS A 27 35.71 -5.33 16.29
N GLY A 28 36.74 -5.83 15.60
CA GLY A 28 36.55 -6.56 14.36
C GLY A 28 35.92 -7.91 14.66
N ASP A 29 34.70 -8.12 14.16
CA ASP A 29 34.14 -9.45 13.88
C ASP A 29 33.02 -9.31 12.83
N ILE A 30 33.32 -9.68 11.59
CA ILE A 30 32.40 -9.64 10.43
C ILE A 30 31.43 -10.86 10.47
N ALA A 31 31.19 -11.45 11.65
CA ALA A 31 30.48 -12.73 11.80
C ALA A 31 29.24 -12.65 12.72
N ALA A 32 28.60 -11.48 12.83
CA ALA A 32 27.36 -11.30 13.59
C ALA A 32 26.30 -10.48 12.82
N LEU A 33 26.22 -10.65 11.50
CA LEU A 33 25.06 -10.23 10.68
C LEU A 33 24.02 -11.36 10.57
N HIS A 34 23.81 -12.07 11.67
CA HIS A 34 22.65 -12.93 11.83
C HIS A 34 21.85 -12.36 12.98
N GLU A 35 20.62 -11.94 12.67
CA GLU A 35 19.56 -11.69 13.66
C GLU A 35 19.52 -10.31 14.33
N VAL A 36 19.26 -9.28 13.52
CA VAL A 36 18.43 -8.12 13.96
C VAL A 36 17.10 -8.19 13.20
N MET A 37 16.34 -9.24 13.47
CA MET A 37 14.90 -9.32 13.17
C MET A 37 14.13 -8.56 14.25
N ILE A 38 14.19 -7.23 14.21
CA ILE A 38 13.31 -6.35 14.98
C ILE A 38 12.19 -5.88 14.03
N PHE A 39 11.12 -6.68 13.92
CA PHE A 39 9.80 -6.17 13.51
C PHE A 39 8.66 -6.75 14.36
N PRO A 40 8.65 -6.54 15.69
CA PRO A 40 7.50 -6.92 16.51
C PRO A 40 6.53 -5.73 16.56
N GLN A 41 5.70 -5.51 15.51
CA GLN A 41 4.40 -4.78 15.53
C GLN A 41 3.85 -4.47 14.10
N ARG A 42 3.77 -5.44 13.17
CA ARG A 42 2.84 -5.30 12.02
C ARG A 42 1.55 -6.05 12.34
N ARG A 43 0.69 -5.41 13.14
CA ARG A 43 -0.72 -5.75 13.19
C ARG A 43 -1.25 -5.65 11.75
N TRP A 44 -1.43 -6.79 11.11
CA TRP A 44 -2.11 -6.96 9.83
C TRP A 44 -3.42 -6.18 9.85
N MET A 45 -3.43 -4.96 9.30
CA MET A 45 -4.66 -4.26 9.02
C MET A 45 -5.15 -4.83 7.71
N VAL A 46 -6.09 -5.79 7.77
CA VAL A 46 -6.85 -6.20 6.59
C VAL A 46 -7.58 -4.96 6.09
N PRO A 47 -7.19 -4.35 4.94
CA PRO A 47 -7.87 -3.15 4.50
C PRO A 47 -9.33 -3.52 4.24
N THR A 48 -10.22 -2.81 4.92
CA THR A 48 -11.66 -3.03 4.89
C THR A 48 -12.30 -1.87 4.13
N LEU A 49 -13.16 -2.17 3.16
CA LEU A 49 -13.83 -1.15 2.34
C LEU A 49 -15.28 -1.55 2.03
N ASP A 50 -16.20 -0.62 2.21
CA ASP A 50 -17.59 -0.79 1.78
C ASP A 50 -17.74 -0.51 0.29
N ALA A 51 -18.06 -1.55 -0.47
CA ALA A 51 -18.30 -1.48 -1.90
C ALA A 51 -19.75 -1.07 -2.19
N ARG A 52 -19.90 -0.03 -3.02
CA ARG A 52 -21.19 0.51 -3.45
C ARG A 52 -21.41 0.44 -4.95
N LYS A 53 -20.35 0.11 -5.70
CA LYS A 53 -20.35 -0.04 -7.16
C LYS A 53 -19.24 -0.99 -7.60
N LEU A 54 -19.32 -1.44 -8.86
CA LEU A 54 -18.30 -2.32 -9.47
C LEU A 54 -16.89 -1.74 -9.40
N ALA A 55 -16.75 -0.42 -9.57
CA ALA A 55 -15.45 0.24 -9.51
C ALA A 55 -14.75 0.07 -8.15
N ASP A 56 -15.50 -0.04 -7.06
CA ASP A 56 -14.94 -0.23 -5.72
C ASP A 56 -14.33 -1.64 -5.60
N ILE A 57 -15.05 -2.66 -6.10
CA ILE A 57 -14.55 -4.04 -6.19
C ILE A 57 -13.31 -4.11 -7.08
N ALA A 58 -13.37 -3.49 -8.26
CA ALA A 58 -12.28 -3.49 -9.24
C ALA A 58 -10.99 -2.90 -8.66
N ALA A 59 -11.10 -1.80 -7.90
CA ALA A 59 -9.97 -1.18 -7.22
C ALA A 59 -9.34 -2.11 -6.18
N VAL A 60 -10.17 -2.84 -5.41
CA VAL A 60 -9.68 -3.82 -4.43
C VAL A 60 -8.99 -5.01 -5.11
N ILE A 61 -9.54 -5.53 -6.21
CA ILE A 61 -8.89 -6.60 -6.99
C ILE A 61 -7.53 -6.15 -7.49
N LYS A 62 -7.44 -4.95 -8.07
CA LYS A 62 -6.20 -4.38 -8.55
C LYS A 62 -5.17 -4.24 -7.43
N ALA A 63 -5.55 -3.67 -6.30
CA ALA A 63 -4.66 -3.50 -5.15
C ALA A 63 -4.16 -4.86 -4.62
N ALA A 64 -5.06 -5.82 -4.42
CA ALA A 64 -4.70 -7.16 -3.97
C ALA A 64 -3.79 -7.91 -4.97
N ARG A 65 -3.95 -7.67 -6.28
CA ARG A 65 -3.07 -8.23 -7.31
C ARG A 65 -1.67 -7.60 -7.22
N GLU A 66 -1.60 -6.28 -7.09
CA GLU A 66 -0.35 -5.52 -7.00
C GLU A 66 0.43 -5.86 -5.73
N ASP A 67 -0.25 -6.03 -4.60
CA ASP A 67 0.35 -6.49 -3.34
C ASP A 67 0.98 -7.89 -3.45
N LYS A 68 0.43 -8.75 -4.31
CA LYS A 68 0.99 -10.07 -4.63
C LYS A 68 2.12 -10.02 -5.65
N GLY A 69 2.45 -8.85 -6.19
CA GLY A 69 3.53 -8.65 -7.16
C GLY A 69 3.30 -9.34 -8.51
N ILE A 70 2.07 -9.72 -8.84
CA ILE A 70 1.75 -10.41 -10.12
C ILE A 70 1.11 -9.46 -11.13
N SER A 71 1.38 -9.69 -12.42
CA SER A 71 0.79 -8.90 -13.50
C SER A 71 -0.66 -9.31 -13.81
N GLN A 72 -1.39 -8.46 -14.52
CA GLN A 72 -2.73 -8.79 -15.03
C GLN A 72 -2.71 -10.03 -15.94
N ALA A 73 -1.68 -10.16 -16.78
CA ALA A 73 -1.52 -11.32 -17.65
C ALA A 73 -1.29 -12.61 -16.84
N GLU A 74 -0.50 -12.52 -15.77
CA GLU A 74 -0.28 -13.65 -14.87
C GLU A 74 -1.57 -14.07 -14.17
N LEU A 75 -2.31 -13.12 -13.59
CA LEU A 75 -3.58 -13.41 -12.94
C LEU A 75 -4.62 -13.98 -13.93
N ALA A 76 -4.70 -13.43 -15.14
CA ALA A 76 -5.59 -13.91 -16.19
C ALA A 76 -5.27 -15.36 -16.58
N ARG A 77 -3.98 -15.71 -16.76
CA ARG A 77 -3.55 -17.08 -17.04
C ARG A 77 -3.95 -18.05 -15.93
N ARG A 78 -3.70 -17.69 -14.66
CA ARG A 78 -4.05 -18.54 -13.50
C ARG A 78 -5.54 -18.84 -13.41
N LEU A 79 -6.39 -17.90 -13.83
CA LEU A 79 -7.84 -18.02 -13.78
C LEU A 79 -8.46 -18.48 -15.12
N ALA A 80 -7.66 -18.83 -16.12
CA ALA A 80 -8.11 -19.14 -17.48
C ALA A 80 -9.01 -18.05 -18.11
N PHE A 81 -8.73 -16.78 -17.79
CA PHE A 81 -9.38 -15.62 -18.39
C PHE A 81 -8.53 -15.01 -19.50
N SER A 82 -9.16 -14.27 -20.42
CA SER A 82 -8.42 -13.45 -21.36
C SER A 82 -7.76 -12.26 -20.65
N ARG A 83 -6.65 -11.77 -21.19
CA ARG A 83 -5.99 -10.57 -20.65
C ARG A 83 -6.92 -9.34 -20.74
N ASP A 84 -7.65 -9.21 -21.84
CA ASP A 84 -8.59 -8.10 -22.05
C ASP A 84 -9.74 -8.12 -21.04
N TYR A 85 -10.23 -9.31 -20.67
CA TYR A 85 -11.20 -9.45 -19.59
C TYR A 85 -10.63 -8.93 -18.26
N MET A 86 -9.37 -9.25 -17.94
CA MET A 86 -8.73 -8.76 -16.71
C MET A 86 -8.56 -7.24 -16.71
N VAL A 87 -8.23 -6.65 -17.86
CA VAL A 87 -8.14 -5.19 -18.03
C VAL A 87 -9.51 -4.54 -17.84
N ASP A 88 -10.55 -5.08 -18.49
CA ASP A 88 -11.93 -4.60 -18.35
C ASP A 88 -12.43 -4.72 -16.89
N LEU A 89 -12.08 -5.82 -16.21
CA LEU A 89 -12.43 -6.05 -14.81
C LEU A 89 -11.75 -5.03 -13.88
N GLU A 90 -10.42 -4.89 -13.94
CA GLU A 90 -9.66 -3.99 -13.06
C GLU A 90 -9.88 -2.50 -13.38
N SER A 91 -10.31 -2.17 -14.60
CA SER A 91 -10.75 -0.81 -14.93
C SER A 91 -12.14 -0.47 -14.40
N GLY A 92 -12.88 -1.46 -13.87
CA GLY A 92 -14.24 -1.28 -13.40
C GLY A 92 -15.22 -0.98 -14.54
N LYS A 93 -14.96 -1.51 -15.74
CA LYS A 93 -15.80 -1.28 -16.92
C LYS A 93 -17.28 -1.50 -16.59
N PRO A 94 -18.15 -0.52 -16.89
CA PRO A 94 -19.56 -0.61 -16.50
C PRO A 94 -20.23 -1.88 -17.01
N ASN A 95 -20.93 -2.57 -16.10
CA ASN A 95 -21.73 -3.75 -16.41
C ASN A 95 -23.15 -3.54 -15.85
N MET A 96 -24.16 -3.63 -16.71
CA MET A 96 -25.57 -3.46 -16.34
C MET A 96 -26.02 -4.39 -15.23
N TYR A 97 -25.54 -5.63 -15.21
CA TYR A 97 -25.86 -6.58 -14.16
C TYR A 97 -25.36 -6.07 -12.80
N MET A 98 -24.08 -5.68 -12.71
CA MET A 98 -23.48 -5.19 -11.46
C MET A 98 -24.15 -3.90 -10.99
N THR A 99 -24.46 -2.97 -11.91
CA THR A 99 -25.20 -1.75 -11.56
C THR A 99 -26.57 -2.07 -10.98
N ARG A 100 -27.31 -3.03 -11.57
CA ARG A 100 -28.63 -3.44 -11.04
C ARG A 100 -28.50 -4.17 -9.72
N LEU A 101 -27.50 -5.03 -9.56
CA LEU A 101 -27.22 -5.72 -8.30
C LEU A 101 -27.00 -4.72 -7.16
N PHE A 102 -26.09 -3.75 -7.33
CA PHE A 102 -25.84 -2.74 -6.30
C PHE A 102 -27.05 -1.87 -5.97
N ARG A 103 -27.92 -1.60 -6.96
CA ARG A 103 -29.20 -0.92 -6.70
C ARG A 103 -30.13 -1.77 -5.82
N VAL A 104 -30.23 -3.07 -6.07
CA VAL A 104 -31.03 -3.98 -5.23
C VAL A 104 -30.46 -4.05 -3.83
N LEU A 105 -29.14 -4.19 -3.69
CA LEU A 105 -28.48 -4.25 -2.38
C LEU A 105 -28.74 -2.97 -1.58
N HIS A 106 -28.59 -1.80 -2.21
CA HIS A 106 -28.87 -0.52 -1.59
C HIS A 106 -30.34 -0.38 -1.17
N GLU A 107 -31.29 -0.74 -2.04
CA GLU A 107 -32.73 -0.68 -1.73
C GLU A 107 -33.11 -1.54 -0.52
N LEU A 108 -32.43 -2.68 -0.36
CA LEU A 108 -32.66 -3.61 0.75
C LEU A 108 -31.83 -3.28 2.00
N GLY A 109 -31.05 -2.19 2.00
CA GLY A 109 -30.19 -1.82 3.13
C GLY A 109 -28.99 -2.77 3.34
N ILE A 110 -28.58 -3.50 2.31
CA ILE A 110 -27.47 -4.46 2.37
C ILE A 110 -26.15 -3.74 2.06
N VAL A 111 -25.19 -3.85 2.96
CA VAL A 111 -23.82 -3.35 2.78
C VAL A 111 -22.91 -4.49 2.33
N VAL A 112 -22.07 -4.24 1.32
CA VAL A 112 -21.02 -5.17 0.90
C VAL A 112 -19.70 -4.65 1.42
N THR A 113 -19.09 -5.36 2.35
CA THR A 113 -17.78 -5.02 2.89
C THR A 113 -16.73 -5.98 2.31
N LEU A 114 -15.66 -5.41 1.77
CA LEU A 114 -14.52 -6.13 1.21
C LEU A 114 -13.36 -6.05 2.19
N GLU A 115 -12.78 -7.21 2.51
CA GLU A 115 -11.52 -7.33 3.25
C GLU A 115 -10.52 -8.07 2.37
N TYR A 116 -9.31 -7.52 2.23
CA TYR A 116 -8.21 -8.20 1.55
C TYR A 116 -6.92 -8.10 2.39
N GLY A 117 -5.88 -8.84 2.03
CA GLY A 117 -4.69 -9.03 2.87
C GLY A 117 -4.55 -10.46 3.37
N ASP A 118 -3.33 -10.83 3.74
CA ASP A 118 -3.00 -12.23 4.03
C ASP A 118 -3.54 -12.66 5.40
N ARG A 119 -4.43 -13.65 5.39
CA ARG A 119 -4.85 -14.43 6.57
C ARG A 119 -4.22 -15.84 6.58
N HIS A 120 -3.32 -16.14 5.64
CA HIS A 120 -2.78 -17.48 5.41
C HIS A 120 -1.26 -17.52 5.53
N GLY A 121 -0.79 -17.35 6.77
CA GLY A 121 0.50 -17.82 7.26
C GLY A 121 0.40 -19.06 8.17
N GLU A 122 -0.75 -19.73 8.24
CA GLU A 122 -0.98 -20.94 9.06
C GLU A 122 -1.69 -22.01 8.23
N SER A 123 -0.92 -22.95 7.68
CA SER A 123 -1.30 -24.36 7.45
C SER A 123 -0.05 -25.16 7.08
#